data_AF-A0A7C1BTF2-F1
#
_entry.id   AF-A0A7C1BTF2-F1
#
_cell.length_a   1.000
_cell.length_b   1.000
_cell.length_c   1.000
_cell.angle_alpha   90.00
_cell.angle_beta   90.00
_cell.angle_gamma   90.00
#
_symmetry.space_group_name_H-M   'P 1'
#
loop_
_entity.id
_entity.type
_entity.pdbx_description
1 polymer ?
#
loop_
_entity_poly.entity_id
_entity_poly.type
_entity_poly.pdbx_seq_one_letter_code
_entity_poly.pdbx_strand_id
1 'polypeptide(L)' 'MELNRLYYGDNLTILRRYFPDESVDLIYLDPPFNSNTSYNVLFKEPGTGEQSKSQITAFEDTWHWTAEIERAFQEIVES' A
#
# COMPACT_ATOMS: atom_id res chain seq x y z
N MET A 1 -1.38 9.23 27.92
CA MET A 1 -1.53 9.30 26.45
C MET A 1 -2.98 8.98 26.14
N GLU A 2 -3.61 9.69 25.20
CA GLU A 2 -4.91 9.23 24.68
C GLU A 2 -4.74 7.83 24.09
N LEU A 3 -5.65 6.93 24.48
CA LEU A 3 -5.70 5.57 23.96
C LEU A 3 -6.27 5.63 22.54
N ASN A 4 -5.57 5.04 21.58
CA ASN A 4 -5.89 4.98 20.14
C ASN A 4 -5.69 6.31 19.41
N ARG A 5 -4.84 6.29 18.38
CA ARG A 5 -4.55 7.43 17.50
C ARG A 5 -4.64 7.03 16.05
N LEU A 6 -5.21 7.89 15.23
CA LEU A 6 -5.22 7.77 13.78
C LEU A 6 -4.28 8.81 13.19
N TYR A 7 -3.30 8.37 12.40
CA TYR A 7 -2.42 9.25 11.64
C TYR A 7 -2.76 9.12 10.16
N TYR A 8 -2.76 10.23 9.42
CA TYR A 8 -3.02 10.27 7.99
C TYR A 8 -1.80 10.83 7.25
N GLY A 9 -1.29 10.08 6.28
CA GLY A 9 -0.12 10.46 5.48
C GLY A 9 0.81 9.27 5.19
N ASP A 10 2.01 9.58 4.72
CA ASP A 10 3.08 8.61 4.48
C ASP A 10 3.53 7.93 5.78
N ASN A 11 3.58 6.60 5.78
CA ASN A 11 3.82 5.82 6.99
C ASN A 11 5.24 6.02 7.54
N LEU A 12 6.26 6.07 6.70
CA LEU A 12 7.66 6.23 7.11
C LEU A 12 7.86 7.58 7.82
N THR A 13 7.29 8.64 7.25
CA THR A 13 7.33 9.99 7.82
C THR A 13 6.61 10.05 9.17
N ILE A 14 5.44 9.42 9.28
CA ILE A 14 4.65 9.37 10.51
C ILE A 14 5.39 8.61 11.61
N LEU A 15 5.91 7.42 11.29
CA LEU A 15 6.60 6.56 12.24
C LEU A 15 7.83 7.28 12.80
N ARG A 16 8.69 7.85 11.94
CA ARG A 16 9.89 8.60 12.36
C ARG A 16 9.58 9.83 13.23
N ARG A 17 8.44 10.48 13.03
CA ARG A 17 8.12 11.76 13.70
C ARG A 17 7.40 11.58 15.04
N TYR A 18 6.55 10.56 15.15
CA TYR A 18 5.59 10.48 16.27
C TYR A 18 5.78 9.27 17.18
N PHE A 19 6.59 8.28 16.79
CA PHE A 19 6.82 7.07 17.57
C PHE A 19 8.24 7.08 18.12
N PRO A 20 8.42 7.06 19.45
CA PRO A 20 9.74 6.84 20.04
C PRO A 20 10.28 5.45 19.73
N ASP A 21 11.60 5.30 19.84
CA ASP A 21 12.24 3.99 19.76
C ASP A 21 11.69 3.04 20.85
N GLU A 22 11.62 1.75 20.53
CA GLU A 22 11.17 0.68 21.44
C GLU A 22 9.79 0.91 22.08
N SER A 23 8.91 1.68 21.42
CA SER A 23 7.59 2.06 21.96
C SER A 23 6.41 1.22 21.47
N VAL A 24 6.66 0.23 20.61
CA VAL A 24 5.61 -0.59 19.96
C VAL A 24 5.83 -2.07 20.25
N ASP A 25 4.87 -2.69 20.96
CA ASP A 25 4.94 -4.11 21.33
C ASP A 25 4.47 -5.07 20.21
N LEU A 26 3.53 -4.63 19.36
CA LEU A 26 2.93 -5.45 18.31
C LEU A 26 2.57 -4.60 17.09
N ILE A 27 2.93 -5.09 15.91
CA ILE A 27 2.63 -4.47 14.62
C ILE A 27 1.83 -5.45 13.78
N TYR A 28 0.71 -5.00 13.21
CA TYR A 28 0.01 -5.67 12.13
C TYR A 28 0.08 -4.80 10.87
N LEU A 29 0.53 -5.38 9.76
CA LEU A 29 0.70 -4.70 8.47
C LEU A 29 0.18 -5.61 7.35
N ASP A 30 -0.63 -5.03 6.47
CA ASP A 30 -1.09 -5.64 5.22
C ASP A 30 -0.70 -4.72 4.05
N PRO A 31 0.60 -4.69 3.68
CA PRO A 31 1.08 -3.82 2.60
C PRO A 31 0.55 -4.32 1.24
N PRO A 32 0.48 -3.45 0.21
CA PRO A 32 0.09 -3.88 -1.12
C PRO A 32 0.98 -5.04 -1.61
N PHE A 33 0.35 -6.12 -2.07
CA PHE A 33 1.04 -7.27 -2.64
C PHE A 33 1.56 -6.89 -4.04
N ASN A 34 2.89 -6.89 -4.22
CA ASN A 34 3.50 -6.84 -5.56
C ASN A 34 3.37 -8.23 -6.23
N SER A 35 2.15 -8.62 -6.57
CA SER A 35 1.85 -9.91 -7.21
C SER A 35 2.02 -9.86 -8.73
N ASN A 36 2.41 -8.71 -9.29
CA ASN A 36 2.58 -8.47 -10.73
C ASN A 36 1.33 -8.89 -11.55
N THR A 37 0.16 -8.91 -10.91
CA THR A 37 -1.09 -9.44 -11.44
C THR A 37 -2.06 -8.30 -11.63
N SER A 38 -2.35 -7.93 -12.87
CA SER A 38 -3.48 -7.06 -13.19
C SER A 38 -4.77 -7.83 -12.88
N TYR A 39 -5.44 -7.50 -11.78
CA TYR A 39 -6.73 -8.10 -11.45
C TYR A 39 -7.80 -7.47 -12.35
N ASN A 40 -8.07 -8.06 -13.51
CA ASN A 40 -9.25 -7.67 -14.28
C ASN A 40 -10.50 -8.08 -13.48
N VAL A 41 -11.18 -7.12 -12.84
CA VAL A 41 -12.50 -7.37 -12.25
C VAL A 41 -13.47 -7.60 -13.39
N LEU A 42 -13.71 -8.87 -13.70
CA LEU A 42 -14.68 -9.29 -14.71
C LEU A 42 -16.09 -9.11 -14.13
N PHE A 43 -16.66 -7.91 -14.22
CA PHE A 43 -18.11 -7.77 -14.07
C PHE A 43 -18.78 -8.45 -15.27
N LYS A 44 -19.38 -9.63 -15.05
CA LYS A 44 -20.31 -10.22 -16.02
C LYS A 44 -21.65 -9.53 -15.86
N GLU A 45 -22.10 -8.80 -16.87
CA GLU A 45 -23.49 -8.34 -16.93
C GLU A 45 -24.43 -9.57 -16.98
N PRO A 46 -25.41 -9.68 -16.06
CA PRO A 46 -26.36 -10.78 -16.11
C PRO A 46 -27.34 -10.55 -17.27
N GLY A 47 -27.28 -11.41 -18.28
CA GLY A 47 -28.45 -11.67 -19.15
C GLY A 47 -28.29 -11.50 -20.67
N THR A 48 -27.19 -10.95 -21.20
CA THR A 48 -27.11 -10.66 -22.65
C THR A 48 -25.99 -11.37 -23.41
N GLY A 49 -25.03 -12.01 -22.73
CA GLY A 49 -23.94 -12.75 -23.40
C GLY A 49 -22.98 -11.88 -24.23
N GLU A 50 -23.21 -10.56 -24.30
CA GLU A 50 -22.31 -9.60 -24.92
C GLU A 50 -21.20 -9.20 -23.93
N GLN A 51 -19.97 -9.14 -24.42
CA GLN A 51 -18.83 -8.69 -23.62
C GLN A 51 -18.91 -7.17 -23.44
N SER A 52 -19.17 -6.74 -22.22
CA SER A 52 -19.18 -5.32 -21.84
C SER A 52 -17.82 -4.67 -22.19
N LYS A 53 -17.84 -3.59 -22.98
CA LYS A 53 -16.64 -2.85 -23.43
C LYS A 53 -15.90 -2.11 -22.31
N SER A 54 -16.45 -2.09 -21.11
CA SER A 54 -15.84 -1.53 -19.91
C SER A 54 -15.15 -2.62 -19.10
N GLN A 55 -14.04 -3.15 -19.64
CA GLN A 55 -13.00 -3.70 -18.77
C GLN A 55 -12.39 -2.51 -18.03
N ILE A 56 -12.96 -2.16 -16.88
CA ILE A 56 -12.39 -1.16 -15.99
C ILE A 56 -11.12 -1.78 -15.44
N THR A 57 -9.97 -1.23 -15.84
CA THR A 57 -8.64 -1.59 -15.33
C THR A 57 -8.69 -1.55 -13.81
N ALA A 58 -8.78 -2.72 -13.18
CA ALA A 58 -8.82 -2.81 -11.73
C ALA A 58 -7.36 -2.85 -11.25
N PHE A 59 -6.95 -1.71 -10.70
CA PHE A 59 -5.71 -1.46 -9.98
C PHE A 59 -4.45 -1.81 -10.79
N GLU A 60 -3.94 -0.82 -11.54
CA GLU A 60 -2.56 -0.83 -11.98
C GLU A 60 -1.65 -0.80 -10.75
N ASP A 61 -0.56 -1.58 -10.76
CA ASP A 61 0.45 -1.50 -9.72
C ASP A 61 1.01 -0.08 -9.69
N THR A 62 0.68 0.66 -8.62
CA THR A 62 1.12 2.04 -8.45
C THR A 62 2.52 2.13 -7.87
N TRP A 63 3.11 1.01 -7.43
CA TRP A 63 4.40 1.03 -6.77
C TRP A 63 5.55 1.05 -7.79
N HIS A 64 6.46 1.99 -7.61
CA HIS A 64 7.63 2.15 -8.44
C HIS A 64 8.84 2.35 -7.53
N TRP A 65 9.97 1.71 -7.84
CA TRP A 65 11.22 2.02 -7.16
C TRP A 65 11.72 3.39 -7.59
N THR A 66 11.68 4.36 -6.68
CA THR A 66 12.16 5.72 -6.93
C THR A 66 13.48 5.98 -6.19
N ALA A 67 14.16 7.08 -6.53
CA ALA A 67 15.40 7.47 -5.85
C ALA A 67 15.18 7.79 -4.36
N GLU A 68 13.97 8.23 -3.99
CA GLU A 68 13.57 8.44 -2.60
C GLU A 68 13.44 7.12 -1.85
N ILE A 69 12.87 6.09 -2.48
CA ILE A 69 12.74 4.74 -1.90
C ILE A 69 14.11 4.10 -1.73
N GLU A 70 14.99 4.20 -2.73
CA GLU A 70 16.38 3.72 -2.62
C GLU A 70 17.08 4.32 -1.41
N ARG A 71 17.01 5.65 -1.25
CA ARG A 71 17.65 6.35 -0.13
C ARG A 71 17.09 5.91 1.21
N ALA A 72 15.76 5.85 1.33
CA ALA A 72 15.10 5.41 2.54
C ALA A 72 15.47 3.95 2.88
N PHE A 73 15.58 3.08 1.88
CA PHE A 73 16.00 1.70 2.04
C PHE A 73 17.44 1.61 2.57
N GLN A 74 18.39 2.30 1.96
CA GLN A 74 19.78 2.34 2.42
C GLN A 74 19.88 2.84 3.88
N GLU A 75 19.19 3.93 4.21
CA GLU A 75 19.16 4.46 5.58
C GLU A 75 18.65 3.43 6.60
N ILE A 76 17.64 2.62 6.25
CA ILE A 76 17.05 1.61 7.14
C ILE A 76 17.95 0.37 7.26
N VAL A 77 18.64 -0.02 6.19
CA VAL A 77 19.53 -1.19 6.21
C VAL A 77 20.84 -0.90 6.97
N GLU A 78 21.28 0.35 6.96
CA GLU A 78 22.51 0.79 7.64
C GLU A 78 22.31 1.20 9.11
N SER A 79 21.07 1.38 9.57
CA SER A 79 20.73 1.86 10.92
C SER A 79 20.86 0.81 12.02
#